data_AF-A0A2M7WT16-F1
#
_entry.id   AF-A0A2M7WT16-F1
#
_cell.length_a   1.000
_cell.length_b   1.000
_cell.length_c   1.000
_cell.angle_alpha   90.00
_cell.angle_beta   90.00
_cell.angle_gamma   90.00
#
_symmetry.space_group_name_H-M   'P 1'
#
loop_
_entity.id
_entity.type
_entity.pdbx_description
1 polymer ?
#
loop_
_entity_poly.entity_id
_entity_poly.type
_entity_poly.pdbx_seq_one_letter_code
_entity_poly.pdbx_strand_id
1 'polypeptide(L)'
;AVLSGATGLSGKSARQFIKDNGLSGFEITIPVQQKLFELIYGELEKDVIRICSKTDCVKAYGPVDWPGLHPKIRDIVIDLRFRGDYHTNSRKKIQKHVANNDLPSFAEQMRDRDNWKSVPEDRFARRVTYLAT
;
A
#
# COMPACT_ATOMS: atom_id res chain seq x y z
N ALA A 1 18.18 -21.53 -1.72
CA ALA A 1 16.82 -22.00 -2.07
C ALA A 1 16.55 -21.64 -3.52
N VAL A 2 15.85 -22.44 -4.33
CA VAL A 2 15.66 -22.18 -5.78
C VAL A 2 15.21 -20.75 -6.07
N LEU A 3 14.28 -20.21 -5.26
CA LEU A 3 13.75 -18.84 -5.41
C LEU A 3 14.81 -17.73 -5.29
N SER A 4 15.90 -17.93 -4.53
CA SER A 4 16.95 -16.90 -4.40
C SER A 4 17.74 -16.70 -5.69
N GLY A 5 17.70 -17.65 -6.63
CA GLY A 5 18.27 -17.49 -7.96
C GLY A 5 17.48 -16.52 -8.86
N ALA A 6 16.25 -16.15 -8.47
CA ALA A 6 15.41 -15.23 -9.22
C ALA A 6 15.63 -13.75 -8.84
N THR A 7 16.46 -13.46 -7.84
CA THR A 7 16.68 -12.10 -7.35
C THR A 7 17.19 -11.18 -8.47
N GLY A 8 16.54 -10.01 -8.62
CA GLY A 8 16.87 -9.02 -9.65
C GLY A 8 16.34 -9.33 -11.06
N LEU A 9 15.76 -10.52 -11.29
CA LEU A 9 15.15 -10.84 -12.57
C LEU A 9 13.80 -10.14 -12.75
N SER A 10 13.51 -9.72 -13.97
CA SER A 10 12.24 -9.08 -14.34
C SER A 10 11.87 -9.36 -15.80
N GLY A 11 10.61 -9.16 -16.16
CA GLY A 11 10.16 -9.31 -17.54
C GLY A 11 10.44 -10.69 -18.15
N LYS A 12 11.19 -10.73 -19.26
CA LYS A 12 11.48 -11.99 -19.99
C LYS A 12 12.37 -12.94 -19.17
N SER A 13 13.37 -12.44 -18.44
CA SER A 13 14.29 -13.29 -17.69
C SER A 13 13.61 -13.97 -16.50
N ALA A 14 12.75 -13.25 -15.77
CA ALA A 14 11.94 -13.83 -14.70
C ALA A 14 10.98 -14.93 -15.23
N ARG A 15 10.33 -14.67 -16.38
CA ARG A 15 9.47 -15.68 -17.03
C ARG A 15 10.25 -16.93 -17.44
N GLN A 16 11.47 -16.76 -17.94
CA GLN A 16 12.30 -17.90 -18.33
C GLN A 16 12.77 -18.68 -17.10
N PHE A 17 13.20 -17.99 -16.03
CA PHE A 17 13.58 -18.63 -14.77
C PHE A 17 12.47 -19.52 -14.19
N ILE A 18 11.21 -19.05 -14.22
CA ILE A 18 10.04 -19.84 -13.79
C ILE A 18 9.92 -21.13 -14.61
N LYS A 19 10.08 -21.05 -15.94
CA LYS A 19 10.00 -22.22 -16.82
C LYS A 19 11.15 -23.20 -16.57
N ASP A 20 12.39 -22.70 -16.56
CA ASP A 20 13.60 -23.52 -16.44
C ASP A 20 13.66 -24.27 -15.11
N ASN A 21 13.04 -23.72 -14.06
CA ASN A 21 13.00 -24.32 -12.74
C ASN A 21 11.65 -25.01 -12.41
N GLY A 22 10.74 -25.15 -13.38
CA GLY A 22 9.47 -25.85 -13.20
C GLY A 22 8.52 -25.19 -12.17
N LEU A 23 8.57 -23.87 -12.01
CA LEU A 23 7.88 -23.14 -10.95
C LEU A 23 6.45 -22.67 -11.31
N SER A 24 5.92 -23.03 -12.49
CA SER A 24 4.63 -22.52 -12.99
C SER A 24 3.44 -22.84 -12.08
N GLY A 25 3.49 -23.93 -11.32
CA GLY A 25 2.48 -24.30 -10.32
C GLY A 25 3.04 -24.33 -8.89
N PHE A 26 4.23 -23.78 -8.69
CA PHE A 26 4.85 -23.74 -7.38
C PHE A 26 4.18 -22.67 -6.52
N GLU A 27 3.73 -23.06 -5.33
CA GLU A 27 3.18 -22.15 -4.34
C GLU A 27 3.89 -22.36 -3.00
N ILE A 28 4.31 -21.27 -2.38
CA ILE A 28 4.79 -21.30 -1.00
C ILE A 28 3.63 -21.56 -0.05
N THR A 29 3.89 -22.25 1.06
CA THR A 29 2.84 -22.58 2.02
C THR A 29 2.21 -21.33 2.63
N ILE A 30 0.94 -21.42 3.06
CA ILE A 30 0.22 -20.32 3.71
C ILE A 30 1.03 -19.68 4.87
N PRO A 31 1.67 -20.45 5.78
CA PRO A 31 2.50 -19.85 6.83
C PRO A 31 3.69 -19.04 6.30
N VAL A 32 4.28 -19.44 5.17
CA VAL A 32 5.37 -18.69 4.52
C VAL A 32 4.83 -17.44 3.84
N GLN A 33 3.66 -17.52 3.19
CA GLN A 33 2.99 -16.36 2.61
C GLN A 33 2.69 -15.31 3.68
N GLN A 34 2.15 -15.73 4.82
CA GLN A 34 1.85 -14.84 5.94
C GLN A 34 3.12 -14.17 6.48
N LYS A 35 4.19 -14.93 6.73
CA LYS A 35 5.46 -14.36 7.21
C LYS A 35 6.06 -13.35 6.23
N LEU A 36 6.01 -13.65 4.93
CA LEU A 36 6.45 -12.69 3.90
C LEU A 36 5.59 -11.44 3.88
N PHE A 37 4.27 -11.60 4.03
CA PHE A 37 3.35 -10.48 4.10
C PHE A 37 3.64 -9.58 5.31
N GLU A 38 3.84 -10.15 6.50
CA GLU A 38 4.17 -9.41 7.72
C GLU A 38 5.47 -8.61 7.59
N LEU A 39 6.51 -9.21 6.96
CA LEU A 39 7.77 -8.52 6.69
C LEU A 39 7.57 -7.31 5.77
N ILE A 40 6.90 -7.51 4.63
CA ILE A 40 6.64 -6.45 3.65
C ILE A 40 5.72 -5.37 4.24
N TYR A 41 4.70 -5.75 5.00
CA TYR A 41 3.80 -4.80 5.66
C TYR A 41 4.59 -3.88 6.60
N GLY A 42 5.49 -4.42 7.42
CA GLY A 42 6.34 -3.62 8.31
C GLY A 42 7.29 -2.68 7.58
N GLU A 43 7.82 -3.06 6.41
CA GLU A 43 8.61 -2.17 5.55
C GLU A 43 7.78 -1.01 4.98
N LEU A 44 6.56 -1.32 4.51
CA LEU A 44 5.65 -0.33 3.93
C LEU A 44 5.15 0.65 4.98
N GLU A 45 4.83 0.17 6.18
CA GLU A 45 4.48 1.02 7.32
C GLU A 45 5.60 2.02 7.62
N LYS A 46 6.84 1.55 7.78
CA LYS A 46 8.01 2.42 8.00
C LYS A 46 8.17 3.45 6.89
N ASP A 47 7.92 3.05 5.64
CA ASP A 47 8.04 3.96 4.51
C ASP A 47 6.93 5.02 4.49
N VAL A 48 5.70 4.65 4.84
CA VAL A 48 4.60 5.63 5.01
C VAL A 48 4.92 6.60 6.14
N ILE A 49 5.37 6.11 7.31
CA ILE A 49 5.81 6.97 8.42
C ILE A 49 6.87 7.96 7.94
N ARG A 50 7.91 7.47 7.27
CA ARG A 50 8.98 8.31 6.71
C ARG A 50 8.43 9.36 5.75
N ILE A 51 7.48 9.00 4.90
CA ILE A 51 6.82 9.91 3.95
C ILE A 51 6.02 11.00 4.67
N CYS A 52 5.21 10.61 5.66
CA CYS A 52 4.40 11.53 6.48
C CYS A 52 5.26 12.51 7.26
N SER A 53 6.42 12.06 7.74
CA SER A 53 7.36 12.86 8.54
C SER A 53 8.31 13.74 7.72
N LYS A 54 8.26 13.71 6.38
CA LYS A 54 9.07 14.62 5.57
C LYS A 54 8.70 16.07 5.84
N THR A 55 9.69 16.95 5.90
CA THR A 55 9.51 18.37 6.23
C THR A 55 8.50 19.07 5.32
N ASP A 56 8.51 18.78 4.02
CA ASP A 56 7.55 19.34 3.06
C ASP A 56 6.12 18.84 3.32
N CYS A 57 5.96 17.55 3.62
CA CYS A 57 4.69 16.92 3.96
C CYS A 57 4.11 17.51 5.26
N VAL A 58 4.94 17.62 6.30
CA VAL A 58 4.55 18.21 7.59
C VAL A 58 4.16 19.68 7.43
N LYS A 59 4.94 20.46 6.66
CA LYS A 59 4.60 21.87 6.38
C LYS A 59 3.28 22.03 5.63
N ALA A 60 3.01 21.16 4.66
CA ALA A 60 1.81 21.27 3.82
C ALA A 60 0.53 20.77 4.52
N TYR A 61 0.62 19.69 5.30
CA TYR A 61 -0.56 18.98 5.80
C TYR A 61 -0.67 18.93 7.33
N GLY A 62 0.46 19.10 8.03
CA GLY A 62 0.59 18.87 9.46
C GLY A 62 1.31 17.55 9.78
N PRO A 63 1.81 17.38 11.01
CA PRO A 63 2.39 16.12 11.45
C PRO A 63 1.30 15.04 11.57
N VAL A 64 1.66 13.78 11.36
CA VAL A 64 0.78 12.63 11.57
C VAL A 64 1.14 11.97 12.89
N ASP A 65 0.18 11.89 13.82
CA ASP A 65 0.32 11.06 15.03
C ASP A 65 0.10 9.59 14.66
N TRP A 66 1.17 8.89 14.29
CA TRP A 66 1.08 7.51 13.82
C TRP A 66 0.56 6.53 14.89
N PRO A 67 1.03 6.56 16.16
CA PRO A 67 0.49 5.72 17.22
C PRO A 67 -1.01 5.93 17.48
N GLY A 68 -1.50 7.17 17.36
CA GLY A 68 -2.91 7.54 17.56
C GLY A 68 -3.78 7.49 16.30
N LEU A 69 -3.22 7.15 15.14
CA LEU A 69 -3.93 7.18 13.86
C LEU A 69 -5.02 6.10 13.82
N HIS A 70 -6.19 6.47 13.29
CA HIS A 70 -7.31 5.56 13.14
C HIS A 70 -6.89 4.32 12.32
N PRO A 71 -7.13 3.08 12.80
CA PRO A 71 -6.63 1.86 12.17
C PRO A 71 -7.02 1.74 10.69
N LYS A 72 -8.28 2.06 10.34
CA LYS A 72 -8.72 2.04 8.93
C LYS A 72 -7.95 3.02 8.03
N ILE A 73 -7.58 4.21 8.53
CA ILE A 73 -6.76 5.16 7.76
C ILE A 73 -5.38 4.56 7.56
N ARG A 74 -4.77 4.04 8.63
CA ARG A 74 -3.46 3.39 8.61
C ARG A 74 -3.40 2.27 7.57
N ASP A 75 -4.37 1.36 7.58
CA ASP A 75 -4.39 0.23 6.66
C ASP A 75 -4.53 0.68 5.20
N ILE A 76 -5.39 1.68 4.93
CA ILE A 76 -5.56 2.20 3.57
C ILE A 76 -4.29 2.90 3.08
N VAL A 77 -3.62 3.72 3.89
CA VAL A 77 -2.39 4.41 3.42
C VAL A 77 -1.25 3.41 3.16
N ILE A 78 -1.19 2.30 3.91
CA ILE A 78 -0.25 1.21 3.67
C ILE A 78 -0.62 0.45 2.39
N ASP A 79 -1.90 0.13 2.15
CA ASP A 79 -2.35 -0.49 0.88
C ASP A 79 -2.10 0.42 -0.33
N LEU A 80 -2.32 1.72 -0.20
CA LEU A 80 -1.98 2.71 -1.22
C LEU A 80 -0.47 2.69 -1.49
N ARG A 81 0.37 2.55 -0.45
CA ARG A 81 1.82 2.45 -0.62
C ARG A 81 2.22 1.14 -1.30
N PHE A 82 1.64 0.01 -0.88
CA PHE A 82 1.84 -1.32 -1.48
C PHE A 82 1.58 -1.31 -2.99
N ARG A 83 0.46 -0.70 -3.40
CA ARG A 83 0.07 -0.65 -4.82
C ARG A 83 0.84 0.39 -5.64
N GLY A 84 1.45 1.37 -4.97
CA GLY A 84 2.07 2.54 -5.62
C GLY A 84 1.11 3.71 -5.88
N ASP A 85 -0.11 3.66 -5.34
CA ASP A 85 -1.08 4.76 -5.41
C ASP A 85 -0.77 5.89 -4.42
N TYR A 86 0.11 5.68 -3.43
CA TYR A 86 0.50 6.69 -2.43
C TYR A 86 1.65 7.58 -2.92
N HIS A 87 1.38 8.39 -3.94
CA HIS A 87 2.32 9.34 -4.54
C HIS A 87 1.93 10.80 -4.25
N THR A 88 2.68 11.77 -4.77
CA THR A 88 2.45 13.21 -4.49
C THR A 88 1.02 13.67 -4.84
N ASN A 89 0.49 13.28 -5.99
CA ASN A 89 -0.85 13.74 -6.43
C ASN A 89 -2.00 13.17 -5.60
N SER A 90 -1.95 11.91 -5.16
CA SER A 90 -2.97 11.35 -4.28
C SER A 90 -2.86 11.92 -2.88
N ARG A 91 -1.64 12.12 -2.36
CA ARG A 91 -1.41 12.78 -1.06
C ARG A 91 -1.98 14.20 -0.99
N LYS A 92 -1.94 14.98 -2.08
CA LYS A 92 -2.61 16.29 -2.12
C LYS A 92 -4.09 16.24 -1.75
N LYS A 93 -4.75 15.11 -1.97
CA LYS A 93 -6.19 14.90 -1.72
C LYS A 93 -6.45 14.35 -0.32
N ILE A 94 -5.62 13.40 0.13
CA ILE A 94 -5.91 12.63 1.36
C ILE A 94 -5.06 13.01 2.56
N GLN A 95 -3.85 13.55 2.37
CA GLN A 95 -2.85 13.67 3.44
C GLN A 95 -3.30 14.59 4.57
N LYS A 96 -4.06 15.64 4.26
CA LYS A 96 -4.60 16.54 5.28
C LYS A 96 -5.52 15.81 6.25
N HIS A 97 -6.36 14.91 5.74
CA HIS A 97 -7.27 14.10 6.56
C HIS A 97 -6.53 13.03 7.36
N VAL A 98 -5.44 12.48 6.80
CA VAL A 98 -4.53 11.60 7.56
C VAL A 98 -3.90 12.32 8.75
N ALA A 99 -3.36 13.52 8.54
CA ALA A 99 -2.74 14.33 9.60
C ALA A 99 -3.75 14.76 10.69
N ASN A 100 -4.98 15.05 10.28
CA ASN A 100 -6.06 15.43 11.20
C ASN A 100 -6.75 14.23 11.87
N ASN A 101 -6.36 12.99 11.54
CA ASN A 101 -7.05 11.76 11.96
C ASN A 101 -8.56 11.76 11.64
N ASP A 102 -8.94 12.37 10.51
CA ASP A 102 -10.32 12.63 10.10
C ASP A 102 -10.81 11.52 9.16
N LEU A 103 -11.33 10.44 9.75
CA LEU A 103 -11.82 9.28 9.01
C LEU A 103 -12.98 9.63 8.05
N PRO A 104 -14.01 10.40 8.43
CA PRO A 104 -15.11 10.75 7.51
C PRO A 104 -14.62 11.42 6.23
N SER A 105 -13.84 12.49 6.34
CA SER A 105 -13.34 13.23 5.17
C SER A 105 -12.33 12.40 4.38
N PHE A 106 -11.49 11.60 5.05
CA PHE A 106 -10.60 10.66 4.37
C PHE A 106 -11.42 9.65 3.53
N ALA A 107 -12.48 9.09 4.10
CA ALA A 107 -13.34 8.13 3.44
C ALA A 107 -14.09 8.76 2.25
N GLU A 108 -14.48 10.03 2.32
CA GLU A 108 -15.05 10.75 1.17
C GLU A 108 -14.07 10.82 0.00
N GLN A 109 -12.81 11.21 0.26
CA GLN A 109 -11.78 11.27 -0.79
C GLN A 109 -11.46 9.90 -1.38
N MET A 110 -11.58 8.83 -0.59
CA MET A 110 -11.42 7.44 -1.04
C MET A 110 -12.61 6.94 -1.85
N ARG A 111 -13.81 7.49 -1.64
CA ARG A 111 -15.06 7.17 -2.36
C ARG A 111 -15.20 7.90 -3.68
N ASP A 112 -14.50 9.00 -3.87
CA ASP A 112 -14.47 9.72 -5.13
C ASP A 112 -13.66 8.94 -6.18
N ARG A 113 -14.36 8.38 -7.18
CA ARG A 113 -13.74 7.58 -8.24
C ARG A 113 -12.80 8.37 -9.14
N ASP A 114 -12.99 9.68 -9.29
CA ASP A 114 -12.08 10.51 -10.09
C ASP A 114 -10.67 10.58 -9.49
N ASN A 115 -10.55 10.28 -8.20
CA ASN A 115 -9.27 10.21 -7.52
C ASN A 115 -8.49 8.92 -7.80
N TRP A 116 -9.18 7.86 -8.26
CA TRP A 116 -8.66 6.49 -8.31
C TRP A 116 -8.87 5.82 -9.66
N LYS A 117 -8.77 6.57 -10.77
CA LYS A 117 -9.05 6.11 -12.15
C LYS A 117 -8.27 4.85 -12.56
N SER A 118 -7.03 4.71 -12.11
CA SER A 118 -6.18 3.55 -12.42
C SER A 118 -6.43 2.34 -11.51
N VAL A 119 -7.26 2.47 -10.47
CA VAL A 119 -7.55 1.40 -9.51
C VAL A 119 -8.64 0.49 -10.08
N PRO A 120 -8.40 -0.84 -10.14
CA PRO A 120 -9.40 -1.81 -10.56
C PRO A 120 -10.67 -1.73 -9.71
N GLU A 121 -11.82 -2.00 -10.35
CA GLU A 121 -13.14 -1.87 -9.73
C GLU A 121 -13.24 -2.62 -8.40
N ASP A 122 -12.87 -3.90 -8.38
CA ASP A 122 -12.93 -4.73 -7.16
C ASP A 122 -12.11 -4.11 -6.01
N ARG A 123 -10.89 -3.64 -6.29
CA ARG A 123 -10.07 -3.03 -5.24
C ARG A 123 -10.63 -1.69 -4.77
N PHE A 124 -11.15 -0.87 -5.68
CA PHE A 124 -11.83 0.37 -5.33
C PHE A 124 -13.04 0.09 -4.42
N ALA A 125 -13.91 -0.82 -4.83
CA ALA A 125 -15.09 -1.22 -4.06
C ALA A 125 -14.71 -1.73 -2.66
N ARG A 126 -13.69 -2.59 -2.54
CA ARG A 126 -13.20 -3.08 -1.24
C ARG A 126 -12.71 -1.96 -0.33
N ARG A 127 -11.96 -0.98 -0.85
CA ARG A 127 -11.50 0.19 -0.07
C ARG A 127 -12.69 1.01 0.45
N VAL A 128 -13.68 1.25 -0.42
CA VAL A 128 -14.90 1.97 -0.07
C VAL A 128 -15.69 1.23 1.01
N THR A 129 -15.94 -0.07 0.83
CA THR A 129 -16.64 -0.90 1.81
C THR A 129 -15.89 -0.98 3.14
N TYR A 130 -14.56 -1.11 3.12
CA TYR A 130 -13.75 -1.14 4.33
C TYR A 130 -13.88 0.14 5.16
N LEU A 131 -13.99 1.29 4.48
CA LEU A 131 -14.12 2.61 5.08
C LEU A 131 -15.56 2.98 5.45
N ALA A 132 -16.56 2.21 5.01
CA ALA A 132 -17.93 2.40 5.47
C ALA A 132 -18.02 2.17 6.99
N THR A 133 -18.80 3.02 7.64
CA THR A 133 -19.25 2.87 9.03
C THR A 133 -20.56 2.11 9.06
#